data_AF-A0A0F2P0R7-F1
#
_entry.id   AF-A0A0F2P0R7-F1
#
_cell.length_a   1.000
_cell.length_b   1.000
_cell.length_c   1.000
_cell.angle_alpha   90.00
_cell.angle_beta   90.00
_cell.angle_gamma   90.00
#
_symmetry.space_group_name_H-M   'P 1'
#
loop_
_entity.id
_entity.type
_entity.pdbx_description
1 polymer ?
#
loop_
_entity_poly.entity_id
_entity_poly.type
_entity_poly.pdbx_seq_one_letter_code
_entity_poly.pdbx_strand_id
1 'polypeptide(L)'
;MSSAAQEKSYRLDGPKWIFILLLLAGGIYANYYFSSLPLLYRVIGLVVVVAVAIALAFNTQKGADAWGLLKGAQVEARRVVWPTRQERNQTTLVVVAFILVMALILWGLDSLFGWITSMIIG
;
A
#
# COMPACT_ATOMS: atom_id res chain seq x y z
N MET A 1 -16.51 16.64 -38.33
CA MET A 1 -15.22 17.36 -38.34
C MET A 1 -15.05 18.03 -36.99
N SER A 2 -14.00 17.62 -36.27
CA SER A 2 -13.34 18.25 -35.11
C SER A 2 -14.15 19.26 -34.27
N SER A 3 -14.83 18.77 -33.23
CA SER A 3 -14.93 19.55 -32.00
C SER A 3 -13.65 19.27 -31.22
N ALA A 4 -12.70 20.19 -31.33
CA ALA A 4 -11.46 20.17 -30.60
C ALA A 4 -11.75 19.88 -29.12
N ALA A 5 -11.40 18.68 -28.68
CA ALA A 5 -11.13 18.44 -27.28
C ALA A 5 -10.05 19.45 -26.91
N GLN A 6 -10.45 20.53 -26.25
CA GLN A 6 -9.52 21.53 -25.74
C GLN A 6 -8.49 20.77 -24.91
N GLU A 7 -7.27 20.63 -25.45
CA GLU A 7 -6.14 20.14 -24.69
C GLU A 7 -5.99 21.09 -23.51
N LYS A 8 -6.38 20.61 -22.32
CA LYS A 8 -6.19 21.35 -21.07
C LYS A 8 -4.68 21.53 -20.94
N SER A 9 -4.15 22.67 -21.37
CA SER A 9 -2.72 22.90 -21.37
C SER A 9 -2.30 23.18 -19.93
N TYR A 10 -1.78 22.19 -19.24
CA TYR A 10 -1.32 22.32 -17.84
C TYR A 10 0.06 22.98 -17.76
N ARG A 11 0.26 24.06 -18.52
CA ARG A 11 1.53 24.79 -18.65
C ARG A 11 2.01 25.42 -17.34
N LEU A 12 1.12 25.53 -16.35
CA LEU A 12 1.38 26.11 -15.03
C LEU A 12 1.61 25.06 -13.93
N ASP A 13 1.79 23.79 -14.26
CA ASP A 13 1.99 22.76 -13.24
C ASP A 13 3.33 22.89 -12.52
N GLY A 14 4.42 23.18 -13.24
CA GLY A 14 5.74 23.45 -12.63
C GLY A 14 5.68 24.46 -11.48
N PRO A 15 5.18 25.70 -11.71
CA PRO A 15 5.09 26.70 -10.63
C PRO A 15 4.08 26.31 -9.54
N LYS A 16 2.99 25.60 -9.84
CA LYS A 16 2.08 25.08 -8.80
C LYS A 16 2.75 24.08 -7.89
N TRP A 17 3.61 23.20 -8.42
CA TRP A 17 4.38 22.25 -7.60
C TRP A 17 5.39 22.94 -6.70
N ILE A 18 6.06 23.99 -7.19
CA ILE A 18 6.95 24.83 -6.37
C ILE A 18 6.16 25.48 -5.23
N PHE A 19 4.97 26.02 -5.53
CA PHE A 19 4.10 26.63 -4.52
C PHE A 19 3.62 25.62 -3.47
N ILE A 20 3.21 24.41 -3.89
CA ILE A 20 2.82 23.32 -2.98
C ILE A 20 3.99 22.93 -2.06
N LEU A 21 5.19 22.81 -2.62
CA LEU A 21 6.39 22.46 -1.85
C LEU A 21 6.73 23.54 -0.82
N LEU A 22 6.61 24.81 -1.20
CA LEU A 22 6.80 25.95 -0.30
C LEU A 22 5.73 25.97 0.80
N LEU A 23 4.47 25.70 0.46
CA LEU A 23 3.36 25.63 1.41
C LEU A 23 3.55 24.50 2.44
N LEU A 24 4.02 23.32 2.00
CA LEU A 24 4.34 22.20 2.90
C LEU A 24 5.56 22.49 3.77
N ALA A 25 6.63 23.03 3.21
CA ALA A 25 7.83 23.43 3.96
C ALA A 25 7.49 24.50 5.01
N GLY A 26 6.65 25.47 4.64
CA GLY A 26 6.12 26.48 5.55
C GLY A 26 5.26 25.86 6.65
N GLY A 27 4.42 24.87 6.34
CA GLY A 27 3.63 24.13 7.32
C GLY A 27 4.49 23.36 8.33
N ILE A 28 5.57 22.71 7.88
CA ILE A 28 6.52 22.00 8.74
C ILE A 28 7.26 23.01 9.63
N TYR A 29 7.74 24.11 9.06
CA TYR A 29 8.41 25.17 9.81
C TYR A 29 7.48 25.79 10.87
N ALA A 30 6.24 26.09 10.49
CA ALA A 30 5.22 26.59 11.42
C ALA A 30 4.97 25.57 12.54
N ASN A 31 4.88 24.28 12.22
CA ASN A 31 4.70 23.24 13.23
C ASN A 31 5.88 23.18 14.22
N TYR A 32 7.11 23.36 13.76
CA TYR A 32 8.31 23.41 14.62
C TYR A 32 8.35 24.67 15.48
N TYR A 33 8.09 25.84 14.89
CA TYR A 33 8.12 27.13 15.59
C TYR A 33 7.02 27.22 16.67
N PHE A 34 5.81 26.76 16.36
CA PHE A 34 4.69 26.71 17.29
C PHE A 34 4.74 25.50 18.23
N SER A 35 5.91 24.89 18.45
CA SER A 35 6.06 23.72 19.32
C SER A 35 5.66 23.95 20.77
N SER A 36 5.66 25.21 21.22
CA SER A 36 5.21 25.66 22.53
C SER A 36 3.69 25.76 22.70
N LEU A 37 2.90 25.66 21.62
CA LEU A 37 1.43 25.71 21.68
C LEU A 37 0.82 24.32 21.97
N PRO A 38 -0.41 24.28 22.52
CA PRO A 38 -1.14 23.03 22.72
C PRO A 38 -1.28 22.24 21.42
N LEU A 39 -1.15 20.91 21.53
CA LEU A 39 -1.10 19.99 20.39
C LEU A 39 -2.30 20.15 19.44
N LEU A 40 -3.50 20.39 19.98
CA LEU A 40 -4.73 20.52 19.20
C LEU A 40 -4.66 21.61 18.13
N TYR A 41 -4.19 22.82 18.49
CA TYR A 41 -4.11 23.95 17.56
C TYR A 41 -3.08 23.72 16.45
N ARG A 42 -1.94 23.08 16.78
CA ARG A 42 -0.90 22.73 15.80
C ARG A 42 -1.40 21.72 14.78
N VAL A 43 -2.12 20.70 15.25
CA VAL A 43 -2.65 19.63 14.39
C VAL A 43 -3.71 20.18 13.45
N ILE A 44 -4.63 21.02 13.94
CA ILE A 44 -5.64 21.65 13.08
C ILE A 44 -4.98 22.53 12.00
N GLY A 45 -4.01 23.37 12.37
CA GLY A 45 -3.28 24.19 11.41
C GLY A 45 -2.55 23.37 10.35
N LEU A 46 -1.90 22.28 10.76
CA LEU A 46 -1.21 21.37 9.82
C LEU A 46 -2.21 20.66 8.89
N VAL A 47 -3.34 20.19 9.41
CA VAL A 47 -4.39 19.55 8.62
C VAL A 47 -4.93 20.52 7.56
N VAL A 48 -5.14 21.79 7.90
CA VAL A 48 -5.59 22.80 6.94
C VAL A 48 -4.55 23.01 5.83
N VAL A 49 -3.27 23.16 6.19
CA VAL A 49 -2.17 23.33 5.22
C VAL A 49 -2.09 22.13 4.27
N VAL A 50 -2.16 20.91 4.81
CA VAL A 50 -2.15 19.67 4.02
C VAL A 50 -3.38 19.58 3.12
N ALA A 51 -4.57 19.90 3.63
CA ALA A 51 -5.80 19.89 2.84
C ALA A 51 -5.73 20.85 1.64
N VAL A 52 -5.19 22.06 1.85
CA VAL A 52 -4.98 23.04 0.77
C VAL A 52 -3.94 22.53 -0.23
N ALA A 53 -2.83 21.96 0.23
CA ALA A 53 -1.81 21.36 -0.64
C ALA A 53 -2.40 20.25 -1.52
N ILE A 54 -3.23 19.37 -0.93
CA ILE A 54 -3.92 18.29 -1.64
C ILE A 54 -4.92 18.84 -2.67
N ALA A 55 -5.72 19.84 -2.29
CA ALA A 55 -6.67 20.47 -3.21
C ALA A 55 -5.98 21.12 -4.42
N LEU A 56 -4.83 21.75 -4.20
CA LEU A 56 -4.00 22.32 -5.26
C LEU A 56 -3.38 21.21 -6.14
N ALA A 57 -2.89 20.12 -5.54
CA ALA A 57 -2.32 18.99 -6.26
C ALA A 57 -3.35 18.28 -7.16
N PHE A 58 -4.60 18.10 -6.70
CA PHE A 58 -5.67 17.53 -7.51
C PHE A 58 -6.03 18.38 -8.75
N ASN A 59 -5.73 19.68 -8.73
CA ASN A 59 -5.94 20.59 -9.86
C ASN A 59 -4.78 20.60 -10.89
N THR A 60 -3.79 19.71 -10.74
CA THR A 60 -2.66 19.54 -11.68
C THR A 60 -2.87 18.34 -12.62
N GLN A 61 -2.12 18.29 -13.72
CA GLN A 61 -2.13 17.20 -14.71
C GLN A 61 -1.84 15.86 -14.05
N LYS A 62 -0.85 15.82 -13.15
CA LYS A 62 -0.51 14.64 -12.34
C LYS A 62 -1.67 14.16 -11.46
N GLY A 63 -2.52 15.07 -10.97
CA GLY A 63 -3.71 14.74 -10.20
C GLY A 63 -4.80 14.09 -11.06
N ALA A 64 -4.99 14.58 -12.29
CA ALA A 64 -5.91 13.97 -13.26
C ALA A 64 -5.45 12.58 -13.71
N ASP A 65 -4.15 12.40 -13.94
CA ASP A 65 -3.56 11.12 -14.30
C ASP A 65 -3.71 10.09 -13.16
N ALA A 66 -3.40 10.50 -11.93
CA ALA A 66 -3.61 9.66 -10.74
C ALA A 66 -5.08 9.25 -10.58
N TRP A 67 -6.03 10.16 -10.86
CA TRP A 67 -7.45 9.85 -10.84
C TRP A 67 -7.85 8.83 -11.93
N GLY A 68 -7.25 8.94 -13.12
CA GLY A 68 -7.39 7.96 -14.19
C GLY A 68 -6.87 6.58 -13.78
N LEU A 69 -5.70 6.52 -13.15
CA LEU A 69 -5.10 5.28 -12.63
C LEU A 69 -5.94 4.65 -11.53
N LEU A 70 -6.48 5.46 -10.60
CA LEU A 70 -7.37 4.97 -9.54
C LEU A 70 -8.65 4.35 -10.10
N LYS A 71 -9.26 5.00 -11.11
CA LYS A 71 -10.41 4.44 -11.82
C LYS A 71 -10.05 3.14 -12.54
N GLY A 72 -8.91 3.10 -13.23
CA GLY A 72 -8.40 1.89 -13.88
C GLY A 72 -8.17 0.74 -12.87
N ALA A 73 -7.58 1.05 -11.71
CA ALA A 73 -7.35 0.10 -10.63
C ALA A 73 -8.66 -0.43 -10.04
N GLN A 74 -9.72 0.39 -9.92
CA GLN A 74 -11.04 -0.09 -9.50
C GLN A 74 -11.68 -1.03 -10.52
N VAL A 75 -11.49 -0.79 -11.81
CA VAL A 75 -11.98 -1.68 -12.87
C VAL A 75 -11.23 -3.01 -12.83
N GLU A 76 -9.91 -2.99 -12.63
CA GLU A 76 -9.09 -4.20 -12.54
C GLU A 76 -9.34 -4.97 -11.25
N ALA A 77 -9.54 -4.28 -10.12
CA ALA A 77 -9.91 -4.91 -8.85
C ALA A 77 -11.24 -5.66 -8.92
N ARG A 78 -12.16 -5.25 -9.80
CA ARG A 78 -13.40 -5.97 -10.08
C ARG A 78 -13.20 -7.19 -10.99
N ARG A 79 -12.10 -7.25 -11.75
CA ARG A 79 -11.71 -8.41 -12.55
C ARG A 79 -10.97 -9.46 -11.72
N VAL A 80 -10.52 -9.11 -10.52
CA VAL A 80 -10.00 -10.09 -9.55
C VAL A 80 -11.15 -11.00 -9.11
N VAL A 81 -11.20 -12.19 -9.70
CA VAL A 81 -12.07 -13.26 -9.24
C VAL A 81 -11.47 -13.77 -7.94
N TRP A 82 -12.05 -13.34 -6.82
CA TRP A 82 -11.64 -13.85 -5.52
C TRP A 82 -12.02 -15.32 -5.42
N PRO A 83 -11.09 -16.19 -4.96
CA PRO A 83 -11.32 -17.61 -4.90
C PRO A 83 -12.53 -17.91 -4.03
N THR A 84 -13.34 -18.86 -4.47
CA THR A 84 -14.52 -19.30 -3.71
C THR A 84 -14.09 -19.97 -2.41
N ARG A 85 -14.96 -20.00 -1.40
CA ARG A 85 -14.66 -20.68 -0.11
C ARG A 85 -14.28 -22.15 -0.31
N GLN A 86 -14.82 -22.78 -1.35
CA GLN A 86 -14.54 -24.16 -1.74
C GLN A 86 -13.07 -24.32 -2.18
N GLU A 87 -12.61 -23.49 -3.11
CA GLU A 87 -11.23 -23.52 -3.64
C GLU A 87 -10.20 -23.24 -2.54
N ARG A 88 -10.45 -22.22 -1.71
CA ARG A 88 -9.56 -21.86 -0.59
C ARG A 88 -9.38 -23.04 0.38
N ASN A 89 -10.47 -23.71 0.71
CA ASN A 89 -10.44 -24.83 1.64
C ASN A 89 -9.81 -26.08 1.00
N GLN A 90 -10.05 -26.32 -0.29
CA GLN A 90 -9.42 -27.43 -1.02
C GLN A 90 -7.90 -27.28 -1.04
N THR A 91 -7.38 -26.12 -1.42
CA THR A 91 -5.92 -25.89 -1.45
C THR A 91 -5.32 -26.00 -0.04
N THR A 92 -6.00 -25.49 0.99
CA THR A 92 -5.52 -25.59 2.37
C THR A 92 -5.48 -27.05 2.84
N LEU A 93 -6.53 -27.84 2.56
CA LEU A 93 -6.57 -29.26 2.92
C LEU A 93 -5.49 -30.08 2.21
N VAL A 94 -5.21 -29.79 0.93
CA VAL A 94 -4.11 -30.43 0.19
C VAL A 94 -2.76 -30.14 0.85
N VAL A 95 -2.50 -28.88 1.20
CA VAL A 95 -1.26 -28.48 1.87
C VAL A 95 -1.14 -29.14 3.25
N VAL A 96 -2.22 -29.16 4.04
CA VAL A 96 -2.25 -29.82 5.36
C VAL A 96 -1.97 -31.32 5.23
N ALA A 97 -2.60 -32.00 4.28
CA ALA A 97 -2.35 -33.42 4.02
C ALA A 97 -0.89 -33.68 3.65
N PHE A 98 -0.31 -32.84 2.79
CA PHE A 98 1.11 -32.93 2.41
C PHE A 98 2.04 -32.75 3.62
N ILE A 99 1.79 -31.75 4.47
CA ILE A 99 2.59 -31.50 5.69
C ILE A 99 2.49 -32.69 6.64
N LEU A 100 1.31 -33.27 6.84
CA LEU A 100 1.13 -34.45 7.70
C LEU A 100 1.93 -35.66 7.20
N VAL A 101 1.93 -35.91 5.89
CA VAL A 101 2.73 -37.00 5.29
C VAL A 101 4.22 -36.75 5.50
N MET A 102 4.71 -35.53 5.22
CA MET A 102 6.11 -35.18 5.43
C MET A 102 6.52 -35.29 6.91
N ALA A 103 5.68 -34.80 7.83
CA ALA A 103 5.93 -34.90 9.26
C ALA A 103 6.03 -36.35 9.73
N LEU A 104 5.17 -37.23 9.22
CA LEU A 104 5.20 -38.66 9.55
C LEU A 104 6.46 -39.36 9.02
N ILE A 105 6.89 -39.01 7.79
CA ILE A 105 8.12 -39.54 7.20
C ILE A 105 9.35 -39.09 8.00
N LEU A 106 9.44 -37.80 8.31
CA LEU A 106 10.56 -37.26 9.09
C LEU A 106 10.58 -37.88 10.49
N TRP A 107 9.44 -37.94 11.17
CA TRP A 107 9.33 -38.56 12.49
C TRP A 107 9.81 -40.03 12.49
N GLY A 108 9.46 -40.80 11.45
CA GLY A 108 9.92 -42.18 11.32
C GLY A 108 11.43 -42.29 11.11
N LEU A 109 12.00 -41.40 10.29
CA LEU A 109 13.42 -41.35 9.99
C LEU A 109 14.25 -40.88 11.20
N ASP A 110 13.76 -39.87 11.92
CA ASP A 110 14.37 -39.37 13.16
C ASP A 110 14.36 -40.45 14.25
N SER A 111 13.27 -41.21 14.38
CA SER A 111 13.16 -42.34 15.30
C SER A 111 14.14 -43.46 14.94
N LEU A 112 14.30 -43.76 13.65
CA LEU A 112 15.24 -44.77 13.16
C LEU A 112 16.69 -44.37 13.42
N PHE A 113 17.05 -43.13 13.11
CA PHE A 113 18.40 -42.61 13.40
C PHE A 113 18.65 -42.50 14.89
N GLY A 114 17.65 -42.11 15.68
CA GLY A 114 17.72 -42.13 17.15
C GLY A 114 18.01 -43.54 17.69
N TRP A 115 17.32 -44.56 17.17
CA TRP A 115 17.57 -45.95 17.56
C TRP A 115 18.99 -46.40 17.18
N ILE A 116 19.43 -46.15 15.95
CA ILE A 116 20.79 -46.51 15.48
C ILE A 116 21.87 -45.81 16.31
N THR A 117 21.72 -44.51 16.56
CA THR A 117 22.70 -43.75 17.36
C THR A 117 22.74 -44.23 18.81
N SER A 118 21.60 -44.59 19.40
CA SER A 118 21.55 -45.16 20.75
C SER A 118 22.28 -46.51 20.87
N MET A 119 22.32 -47.31 19.80
CA MET A 119 23.02 -48.60 19.77
C MET A 119 24.53 -48.47 19.52
N ILE A 120 24.98 -47.32 19.01
CA ILE A 120 26.41 -47.04 18.74
C ILE A 120 27.06 -46.29 19.91
N ILE A 121 26.33 -45.34 20.52
CA ILE A 121 26.84 -44.50 21.63
C ILE A 121 26.55 -45.13 23.00
N GLY A 122 25.45 -45.89 23.12
CA GLY A 122 25.18 -46.78 24.26
C GLY A 122 25.91 -48.10 24.11
#